data_AF-A0A9X4RL11-F1
#
_entry.id   AF-A0A9X4RL11-F1
#
_cell.length_a   1.000
_cell.length_b   1.000
_cell.length_c   1.000
_cell.angle_alpha   90.00
_cell.angle_beta   90.00
_cell.angle_gamma   90.00
#
_symmetry.space_group_name_H-M   'P 1'
#
loop_
_entity.id
_entity.type
_entity.pdbx_description
1 polymer ?
#
loop_
_entity_poly.entity_id
_entity_poly.type
_entity_poly.pdbx_seq_one_letter_code
_entity_poly.pdbx_strand_id
1 'polypeptide(L)' 'MRTICCVCRRVKCQGDWLEQMVESEVRVSHGFCPECFDKTMAQTRAWPAEQAAQSMLKPS' A
#
# COMPACT_ATOMS: atom_id res chain seq x y z
N MET A 1 -0.38 -6.01 -18.61
CA MET A 1 -0.88 -5.87 -17.23
C MET A 1 -0.43 -4.53 -16.68
N ARG A 2 -1.36 -3.66 -16.25
CA ARG A 2 -1.03 -2.38 -15.60
C ARG A 2 -1.11 -2.58 -14.09
N THR A 3 -0.21 -1.95 -13.33
CA THR A 3 -0.27 -1.98 -11.85
C THR A 3 -0.79 -0.63 -11.35
N ILE A 4 -1.80 -0.62 -10.48
CA ILE A 4 -2.33 0.57 -9.84
C ILE A 4 -1.87 0.64 -8.39
N CYS A 5 -1.53 1.84 -7.92
CA CYS A 5 -1.21 2.07 -6.53
C CYS A 5 -2.49 2.07 -5.69
N CYS A 6 -2.57 1.23 -4.67
CA CYS A 6 -3.74 1.13 -3.79
C CYS A 6 -4.02 2.41 -2.99
N VAL A 7 -3.03 3.29 -2.84
CA VAL A 7 -3.12 4.49 -1.99
C VAL A 7 -3.45 5.72 -2.83
N CYS A 8 -2.58 6.06 -3.79
CA CYS A 8 -2.73 7.28 -4.60
C CYS A 8 -3.37 7.05 -5.97
N ARG A 9 -3.72 5.80 -6.32
CA ARG A 9 -4.33 5.41 -7.60
C ARG A 9 -3.52 5.73 -8.87
N ARG A 10 -2.24 6.12 -8.73
CA ARG A 10 -1.30 6.22 -9.87
C ARG A 10 -1.09 4.85 -10.52
N VAL A 11 -0.81 4.84 -11.82
CA VAL A 11 -0.66 3.63 -12.61
C VAL A 11 0.78 3.51 -13.09
N LYS A 12 1.36 2.32 -12.96
CA LYS A 12 2.68 1.99 -13.50
C LYS A 12 2.58 1.75 -15.01
N CYS A 13 3.14 2.66 -15.78
CA CYS A 13 3.23 2.62 -17.24
C CYS A 13 4.71 2.69 -17.65
N GLN A 14 5.21 1.66 -18.34
CA GLN A 14 6.58 1.58 -18.86
C GLN A 14 7.73 1.81 -17.84
N GLY A 15 7.44 1.73 -16.54
CA GLY A 15 8.42 1.96 -15.47
C GLY A 15 8.08 3.15 -14.59
N ASP A 16 7.34 4.12 -15.14
CA ASP A 16 6.93 5.34 -14.47
C ASP A 16 5.55 5.23 -13.84
N TRP A 17 5.31 6.03 -12.79
CA TRP A 17 4.02 6.12 -12.11
C TRP A 17 3.31 7.40 -12.55
N LEU A 18 2.25 7.24 -13.35
CA LEU A 18 1.50 8.34 -13.93
C LEU A 18 0.14 8.50 -13.27
N GLU A 19 -0.34 9.74 -13.15
CA GLU A 19 -1.73 10.05 -12.84
C GLU A 19 -2.60 9.83 -14.07
N GLN A 20 -2.78 8.56 -14.41
CA GLN A 20 -3.64 8.17 -15.52
C GLN A 20 -4.86 7.44 -14.97
N MET A 21 -6.05 7.85 -15.41
CA MET A 21 -7.24 7.06 -15.17
C MET A 21 -7.13 5.74 -15.95
N VAL A 22 -7.27 4.62 -15.25
CA VAL A 22 -7.42 3.32 -15.92
C VAL A 22 -8.85 3.27 -16.44
N GLU A 23 -9.03 3.15 -17.75
CA GLU A 23 -10.33 2.77 -18.31
C GLU A 23 -10.80 1.44 -17.71
N SER A 24 -12.06 1.43 -17.28
CA SER A 24 -12.68 0.44 -16.39
C SER A 24 -12.60 -1.02 -16.84
N GLU A 25 -12.23 -1.28 -18.10
CA GLU A 25 -12.22 -2.62 -18.70
C GLU A 25 -10.83 -3.31 -18.69
N VAL A 26 -9.78 -2.64 -18.21
CA VAL A 26 -8.44 -3.24 -18.18
C VAL A 26 -8.20 -3.98 -16.86
N ARG A 27 -7.87 -5.27 -16.93
CA ARG A 27 -7.36 -6.03 -15.76
C ARG A 27 -6.10 -5.37 -15.22
N VAL A 28 -6.19 -4.85 -13.99
CA VAL A 28 -5.08 -4.24 -13.26
C VAL A 28 -4.61 -5.10 -12.09
N SER A 29 -3.32 -5.06 -11.82
CA SER A 29 -2.74 -5.55 -10.57
C SER A 29 -2.69 -4.43 -9.55
N HIS A 30 -2.81 -4.78 -8.27
CA HIS A 30 -2.72 -3.83 -7.17
C HIS A 30 -1.30 -3.84 -6.59
N GLY A 31 -0.78 -2.67 -6.22
CA GLY A 31 0.56 -2.53 -5.63
C GLY A 31 0.75 -1.18 -4.94
N PHE A 32 2.01 -0.83 -4.65
CA PHE A 32 2.40 0.47 -4.10
C PHE A 32 3.34 1.20 -5.05
N CYS A 33 3.16 2.51 -5.22
CA CYS A 33 4.22 3.34 -5.79
C CYS A 33 5.33 3.57 -4.76
N PRO A 34 6.56 3.93 -5.18
CA PRO A 34 7.70 4.11 -4.27
C PRO A 34 7.37 5.01 -3.08
N GLU A 35 6.75 6.16 -3.32
CA GLU A 35 6.38 7.11 -2.27
C GLU A 35 5.39 6.54 -1.26
N CYS A 36 4.37 5.82 -1.74
CA CYS A 36 3.37 5.21 -0.86
C CYS A 36 3.94 3.99 -0.13
N PHE A 37 4.83 3.24 -0.77
CA PHE A 37 5.55 2.14 -0.12
C PHE A 37 6.41 2.66 1.04
N ASP A 38 7.21 3.70 0.82
CA ASP A 38 8.06 4.29 1.85
C ASP A 38 7.24 4.83 3.02
N LYS A 39 6.12 5.51 2.73
CA LYS A 39 5.19 5.99 3.77
C LYS A 39 4.61 4.84 4.59
N THR A 40 4.12 3.79 3.93
CA THR A 40 3.54 2.62 4.61
C THR A 40 4.60 1.87 5.43
N MET A 41 5.81 1.71 4.90
CA MET A 41 6.91 1.07 5.64
C MET A 41 7.38 1.92 6.82
N ALA A 42 7.43 3.25 6.67
CA ALA A 42 7.72 4.16 7.77
C ALA A 42 6.66 4.08 8.88
N GLN A 43 5.38 4.02 8.52
CA GLN A 43 4.28 3.82 9.48
C GLN A 43 4.37 2.49 10.22
N THR A 44 4.81 1.42 9.53
CA THR A 44 4.96 0.09 10.14
C THR A 44 6.14 0.06 11.11
N ARG A 45 7.23 0.77 10.81
CA ARG A 45 8.37 0.95 11.73
C ARG A 45 8.05 1.86 12.92
N ALA A 46 7.08 2.76 12.73
CA ALA A 46 6.57 3.63 13.78
C ALA A 46 5.52 2.95 14.66
N TRP A 47 5.15 1.69 14.42
CA TRP A 47 4.37 0.89 15.35
C TRP A 47 5.26 0.59 16.57
N PRO A 48 5.11 1.28 17.71
CA PRO A 48 5.88 0.98 18.90
C PRO A 48 5.40 -0.38 19.41
N ALA A 49 6.21 -1.00 20.25
CA ALA A 49 5.98 -2.27 20.94
C ALA A 49 4.73 -2.32 21.86
N GLU A 50 3.62 -1.68 21.49
CA GLU A 50 2.41 -1.53 22.29
C GLU A 50 1.38 -2.65 22.05
N GLN A 51 1.53 -3.42 20.95
CA GLN A 51 0.71 -4.63 20.74
C GLN A 51 1.25 -5.89 21.43
N ALA A 52 2.46 -5.86 22.00
CA ALA A 52 2.92 -6.97 22.86
C ALA A 52 2.14 -7.05 24.19
N ALA A 53 1.53 -5.94 24.64
CA ALA A 53 0.75 -5.89 25.89
C ALA A 53 -0.73 -6.29 25.71
N GLN A 54 -1.31 -6.15 24.51
CA GLN A 54 -2.75 -6.44 24.29
C GLN A 54 -3.06 -7.92 23.99
N SER A 55 -2.05 -8.76 23.69
CA SER A 55 -2.26 -10.22 23.55
C SER A 55 -2.11 -11.01 24.87
N MET A 56 -1.84 -10.37 26.01
CA MET A 56 -1.72 -11.05 27.32
C MET A 56 -2.94 -10.86 28.25
N LEU A 57 -3.96 -10.10 27.84
CA LEU A 57 -5.20 -9.89 28.61
C LEU A 57 -6.40 -10.49 27.88
N LYS A 58 -6.41 -11.83 27.77
CA LYS A 58 -7.66 -12.56 27.57
C LYS A 58 -7.79 -13.57 28.73
N PRO A 59 -8.43 -13.22 29.85
CA PRO A 59 -8.81 -14.22 30.84
C PRO A 59 -9.84 -15.16 30.19
N SER A 60 -9.61 -16.46 30.35
CA SER A 60 -10.57 -17.52 30.02
C SER A 60 -11.71 -17.57 31.02
#